data_AF-A0A1I5J3S5-F1
#
_entry.id   AF-A0A1I5J3S5-F1
#
_cell.length_a   1.000
_cell.length_b   1.000
_cell.length_c   1.000
_cell.angle_alpha   90.00
_cell.angle_beta   90.00
_cell.angle_gamma   90.00
#
_symmetry.space_group_name_H-M   'P 1'
#
loop_
_entity.id
_entity.type
_entity.pdbx_description
1 polymer ?
#
loop_
_entity_poly.entity_id
_entity_poly.type
_entity_poly.pdbx_seq_one_letter_code
_entity_poly.pdbx_strand_id
1 'polypeptide(L)'
;MSVPVGLCLGVTCFVSFMLLGSEAAERQGAAVPKTLPPTEIGRRIASLPNYAHFGFSGVAFDADRLYVTTNIGLIEVQGTSVKSLHSWYLRDDVLEWPWADRASKSLWLQHIHDGVLRRLDETGWHLVALPAPPNAYGYYTRGDMVAGFHVTSDATGLHLVGADHVWTWSPPDRWILDTSPSAPEYSGSVGVAFSRGREARIMRLGSCFGGPLPCDYAFYWRNGQDWSEPRTLPMTRPSQILGTADGVFARDDKGELVRLDDESAVVLETPGKCEAVALTSSGKLMASFVGAGVFTLTSDGWTKILDSPYGPSEGEHRAYLAEKDGTVAYATDGKLENSGTTALWVAEGGRWTRIDVEHAAKN
;
A
#
# COMPACT_ATOMS: atom_id res chain seq x y z
N MET A 1 8.66 31.51 33.48
CA MET A 1 7.67 30.42 33.35
C MET A 1 7.81 29.88 31.93
N SER A 2 8.61 28.84 31.79
CA SER A 2 9.00 28.23 30.53
C SER A 2 8.23 26.92 30.38
N VAL A 3 7.34 26.87 29.39
CA VAL A 3 6.63 25.65 29.00
C VAL A 3 7.58 24.83 28.13
N PRO A 4 7.84 23.55 28.43
CA PRO A 4 8.60 22.70 27.53
C PRO A 4 7.69 22.28 26.37
N VAL A 5 8.10 22.62 25.15
CA VAL A 5 7.54 22.08 23.91
C VAL A 5 8.08 20.66 23.76
N GLY A 6 7.24 19.66 24.01
CA GLY A 6 7.53 18.27 23.69
C GLY A 6 7.45 18.07 22.18
N LEU A 7 8.60 17.89 21.53
CA LEU A 7 8.69 17.41 20.15
C LEU A 7 8.30 15.92 20.13
N CYS A 8 7.12 15.60 19.62
CA CYS A 8 6.75 14.23 19.24
C CYS A 8 7.16 13.99 17.78
N LEU A 9 8.14 13.11 17.58
CA LEU A 9 8.60 12.63 16.27
C LEU A 9 7.60 11.58 15.75
N GLY A 10 6.74 11.97 14.81
CA GLY A 10 5.80 11.09 14.12
C GLY A 10 6.42 10.39 12.92
N VAL A 11 7.25 9.37 13.16
CA VAL A 11 7.56 8.32 12.18
C VAL A 11 7.70 7.01 12.94
N THR A 12 6.59 6.31 13.10
CA THR A 12 6.58 4.98 13.74
C THR A 12 5.76 4.02 12.87
N CYS A 13 6.42 3.45 11.86
CA CYS A 13 6.11 2.09 11.43
C CYS A 13 6.26 1.15 12.63
N PHE A 14 5.56 0.02 12.63
CA PHE A 14 5.62 -0.99 13.69
C PHE A 14 7.06 -1.17 14.21
N VAL A 15 7.38 -0.60 15.37
CA VAL A 15 8.58 -0.95 16.12
C VAL A 15 8.25 -2.23 16.87
N SER A 16 8.26 -3.33 16.13
CA SER A 16 8.63 -4.60 16.74
C SER A 16 10.11 -4.52 17.03
N PHE A 17 10.49 -4.65 18.30
CA PHE A 17 11.88 -4.76 18.75
C PHE A 17 12.50 -6.01 18.10
N MET A 18 13.08 -5.86 16.91
CA MET A 18 13.85 -6.89 16.23
C MET A 18 15.24 -6.96 16.88
N LEU A 19 15.39 -7.78 17.91
CA LEU A 19 16.68 -8.35 18.29
C LEU A 19 17.06 -9.38 17.22
N LEU A 20 17.61 -8.92 16.09
CA LEU A 20 18.09 -9.79 15.02
C LEU A 20 19.58 -10.10 15.21
N GLY A 21 19.84 -11.19 15.92
CA GLY A 21 21.06 -11.98 15.81
C GLY A 21 20.67 -13.44 15.55
N SER A 22 20.99 -13.97 14.37
CA SER A 22 20.97 -15.39 13.96
C SER A 22 19.66 -16.20 13.90
N GLU A 23 18.49 -15.78 14.40
CA GLU A 23 17.26 -16.62 14.32
C GLU A 23 16.41 -16.47 13.03
N ALA A 24 16.73 -15.52 12.14
CA ALA A 24 15.86 -15.19 10.99
C ALA A 24 15.74 -16.31 9.93
N ALA A 25 16.72 -17.22 9.83
CA ALA A 25 16.68 -18.31 8.86
C ALA A 25 15.70 -19.44 9.26
N GLU A 26 15.28 -19.52 10.54
CA GLU A 26 14.49 -20.63 11.08
C GLU A 26 12.98 -20.34 11.15
N ARG A 27 12.54 -19.14 10.75
CA ARG A 27 11.12 -18.72 10.80
C ARG A 27 10.50 -18.43 9.44
N GLN A 28 10.98 -19.03 8.35
CA GLN A 28 10.23 -18.97 7.09
C GLN A 28 8.90 -19.69 7.28
N GLY A 29 7.79 -18.94 7.16
CA GLY A 29 6.46 -19.49 7.25
C GLY A 29 6.17 -20.40 6.07
N ALA A 30 5.13 -21.22 6.19
CA ALA A 30 4.69 -22.06 5.08
C ALA A 30 4.30 -21.21 3.85
N ALA A 31 4.36 -21.80 2.65
CA ALA A 31 3.76 -21.16 1.47
C ALA A 31 2.25 -21.02 1.64
N VAL A 32 1.61 -22.14 2.00
CA VAL A 32 0.16 -22.25 2.14
C VAL A 32 -0.24 -21.82 3.55
N PRO A 33 -1.16 -20.86 3.70
CA PRO A 33 -1.70 -20.51 5.01
C PRO A 33 -2.57 -21.62 5.55
N LYS A 34 -2.73 -21.65 6.87
CA LYS A 34 -3.88 -22.30 7.50
C LYS A 34 -5.12 -21.44 7.30
N THR A 35 -6.15 -21.98 6.68
CA THR A 35 -7.46 -21.35 6.60
C THR A 35 -8.25 -21.64 7.88
N LEU A 36 -8.67 -20.57 8.56
CA LEU A 36 -9.45 -20.60 9.79
C LEU A 36 -10.87 -20.10 9.52
N PRO A 37 -11.89 -20.60 10.24
CA PRO A 37 -13.25 -20.11 10.11
C PRO A 37 -13.37 -18.65 10.61
N PRO A 38 -14.37 -17.88 10.16
CA PRO A 38 -14.57 -16.49 10.59
C PRO A 38 -14.71 -16.32 12.11
N THR A 39 -15.19 -17.37 12.80
CA THR A 39 -15.32 -17.41 14.27
C THR A 39 -14.00 -17.23 15.02
N GLU A 40 -12.87 -17.46 14.35
CA GLU A 40 -11.54 -17.30 14.93
C GLU A 40 -11.08 -15.84 14.99
N ILE A 41 -11.66 -14.95 14.17
CA ILE A 41 -11.19 -13.55 14.06
C ILE A 41 -11.29 -12.82 15.40
N GLY A 42 -12.46 -12.84 16.04
CA GLY A 42 -12.64 -12.19 17.34
C GLY A 42 -11.70 -12.76 18.42
N ARG A 43 -11.42 -14.08 18.38
CA ARG A 43 -10.45 -14.72 19.28
C ARG A 43 -9.04 -14.22 19.02
N ARG A 44 -8.64 -14.06 17.76
CA ARG A 44 -7.32 -13.51 17.38
C ARG A 44 -7.16 -12.06 17.83
N ILE A 45 -8.18 -11.23 17.58
CA ILE A 45 -8.22 -9.82 18.03
C ILE A 45 -8.07 -9.75 19.55
N ALA A 46 -8.85 -10.52 20.30
CA ALA A 46 -8.78 -10.56 21.76
C ALA A 46 -7.45 -11.11 22.31
N SER A 47 -6.66 -11.80 21.48
CA SER A 47 -5.35 -12.33 21.84
C SER A 47 -4.18 -11.41 21.51
N LEU A 48 -4.45 -10.25 20.89
CA LEU A 48 -3.42 -9.25 20.61
C LEU A 48 -2.79 -8.77 21.93
N PRO A 49 -1.48 -8.50 21.96
CA PRO A 49 -0.83 -7.88 23.11
C PRO A 49 -1.50 -6.54 23.48
N ASN A 50 -1.49 -6.16 24.76
CA ASN A 50 -2.11 -4.91 25.23
C ASN A 50 -1.57 -3.62 24.55
N TYR A 51 -0.38 -3.68 23.95
CA TYR A 51 0.22 -2.56 23.21
C TYR A 51 -0.19 -2.53 21.72
N ALA A 52 -0.85 -3.58 21.24
CA ALA A 52 -1.28 -3.72 19.85
C ALA A 52 -2.82 -3.58 19.78
N HIS A 53 -3.29 -2.74 18.87
CA HIS A 53 -4.70 -2.68 18.48
C HIS A 53 -4.89 -3.49 17.20
N PHE A 54 -6.10 -3.99 16.96
CA PHE A 54 -6.44 -4.56 15.65
C PHE A 54 -6.45 -3.44 14.60
N GLY A 55 -5.83 -3.71 13.44
CA GLY A 55 -5.73 -2.71 12.38
C GLY A 55 -5.66 -3.35 10.99
N PHE A 56 -6.12 -2.60 10.00
CA PHE A 56 -6.00 -2.95 8.59
C PHE A 56 -4.70 -2.38 8.02
N SER A 57 -4.11 -3.09 7.07
CA SER A 57 -2.90 -2.65 6.36
C SER A 57 -3.07 -2.60 4.84
N GLY A 58 -4.27 -2.92 4.32
CA GLY A 58 -4.59 -2.82 2.91
C GLY A 58 -5.80 -3.64 2.48
N VAL A 59 -6.31 -3.32 1.28
CA VAL A 59 -7.43 -4.03 0.63
C VAL A 59 -7.11 -4.23 -0.84
N ALA A 60 -7.44 -5.41 -1.38
CA ALA A 60 -7.34 -5.69 -2.81
C ALA A 60 -8.37 -6.73 -3.23
N PHE A 61 -8.86 -6.60 -4.46
CA PHE A 61 -9.69 -7.62 -5.08
C PHE A 61 -8.82 -8.59 -5.87
N ASP A 62 -9.11 -9.88 -5.74
CA ASP A 62 -8.70 -10.93 -6.66
C ASP A 62 -9.91 -11.79 -7.01
N ALA A 63 -10.16 -11.96 -8.30
CA ALA A 63 -11.43 -12.44 -8.84
C ALA A 63 -12.66 -11.72 -8.22
N ASP A 64 -13.58 -12.47 -7.61
CA ASP A 64 -14.81 -12.00 -6.93
C ASP A 64 -14.63 -11.85 -5.41
N ARG A 65 -13.38 -11.89 -4.92
CA ARG A 65 -13.06 -11.90 -3.50
C ARG A 65 -12.29 -10.65 -3.13
N LEU A 66 -12.64 -10.09 -1.97
CA LEU A 66 -11.92 -9.02 -1.33
C LEU A 66 -10.97 -9.63 -0.29
N TYR A 67 -9.70 -9.32 -0.43
CA TYR A 67 -8.66 -9.70 0.52
C TYR A 67 -8.21 -8.49 1.31
N VAL A 68 -8.17 -8.64 2.64
CA VAL A 68 -7.87 -7.56 3.58
C VAL A 68 -6.72 -7.99 4.48
N THR A 69 -5.58 -7.31 4.38
CA THR A 69 -4.43 -7.59 5.24
C THR A 69 -4.61 -6.91 6.60
N THR A 70 -4.21 -7.61 7.65
CA THR A 70 -4.34 -7.16 9.04
C THR A 70 -3.11 -7.55 9.85
N ASN A 71 -3.08 -7.14 11.12
CA ASN A 71 -2.10 -7.62 12.10
C ASN A 71 -2.45 -8.98 12.75
N ILE A 72 -3.43 -9.72 12.21
CA ILE A 72 -3.80 -11.08 12.66
C ILE A 72 -3.89 -12.10 11.51
N GLY A 73 -3.49 -11.72 10.30
CA GLY A 73 -3.55 -12.52 9.08
C GLY A 73 -4.28 -11.83 7.93
N LEU A 74 -4.70 -12.63 6.94
CA LEU A 74 -5.41 -12.17 5.75
C LEU A 74 -6.89 -12.56 5.85
N ILE A 75 -7.77 -11.56 5.87
CA ILE A 75 -9.21 -11.78 5.90
C ILE A 75 -9.73 -11.88 4.47
N GLU A 76 -10.47 -12.94 4.18
CA GLU A 76 -11.18 -13.12 2.92
C GLU A 76 -12.64 -12.74 3.09
N VAL A 77 -13.13 -11.85 2.23
CA VAL A 77 -14.51 -11.38 2.18
C VAL A 77 -15.07 -11.67 0.80
N GLN A 78 -16.30 -12.17 0.74
CA GLN A 78 -17.03 -12.38 -0.52
C GLN A 78 -18.42 -11.74 -0.40
N GLY A 79 -18.70 -10.78 -1.28
CA GLY A 79 -19.80 -9.84 -1.11
C GLY A 79 -19.65 -9.08 0.20
N THR A 80 -20.63 -9.23 1.09
CA THR A 80 -20.65 -8.58 2.42
C THR A 80 -20.35 -9.54 3.57
N SER A 81 -19.93 -10.77 3.29
CA SER A 81 -19.68 -11.79 4.30
C SER A 81 -18.20 -12.14 4.39
N VAL A 82 -17.68 -12.17 5.62
CA VAL A 82 -16.34 -12.71 5.89
C VAL A 82 -16.38 -14.23 5.72
N LYS A 83 -15.47 -14.77 4.91
CA LYS A 83 -15.42 -16.20 4.58
C LYS A 83 -14.37 -16.94 5.37
N SER A 84 -13.20 -16.34 5.56
CA SER A 84 -12.11 -17.01 6.25
C SER A 84 -11.07 -16.03 6.79
N LEU A 85 -10.23 -16.54 7.68
CA LEU A 85 -8.97 -15.93 8.07
C LEU A 85 -7.84 -16.86 7.64
N HIS A 86 -6.99 -16.41 6.73
CA HIS A 86 -5.77 -17.11 6.34
C HIS A 86 -4.62 -16.68 7.24
N SER A 87 -3.95 -17.67 7.82
CA SER A 87 -2.93 -17.46 8.83
C SER A 87 -1.71 -18.33 8.58
N TRP A 88 -0.53 -17.71 8.51
CA TRP A 88 0.75 -18.41 8.37
C TRP A 88 1.40 -18.72 9.71
N TYR A 89 1.08 -17.93 10.74
CA TYR A 89 1.66 -18.07 12.05
C TYR A 89 0.61 -18.17 13.15
N LEU A 90 0.94 -18.92 14.20
CA LEU A 90 0.04 -19.04 15.34
C LEU A 90 -0.10 -17.70 16.09
N ARG A 91 0.91 -16.84 16.04
CA ARG A 91 0.96 -15.51 16.67
C ARG A 91 1.71 -14.55 15.76
N ASP A 92 1.47 -13.25 15.93
CA ASP A 92 2.19 -12.17 15.23
C ASP A 92 2.13 -12.28 13.70
N ASP A 93 0.94 -12.63 13.18
CA ASP A 93 0.68 -12.85 11.75
C ASP A 93 0.41 -11.51 11.05
N VAL A 94 1.43 -10.65 11.05
CA VAL A 94 1.30 -9.27 10.57
C VAL A 94 1.62 -9.21 9.08
N LEU A 95 0.58 -8.92 8.31
CA LEU A 95 0.65 -8.75 6.86
C LEU A 95 0.59 -7.28 6.50
N GLU A 96 1.25 -6.92 5.41
CA GLU A 96 1.19 -5.59 4.84
C GLU A 96 0.74 -5.66 3.37
N TRP A 97 -0.09 -4.67 3.00
CA TRP A 97 -0.48 -4.30 1.65
C TRP A 97 -0.73 -5.47 0.67
N PRO A 98 -2.00 -5.91 0.49
CA PRO A 98 -2.28 -6.85 -0.57
C PRO A 98 -2.19 -6.12 -1.90
N TRP A 99 -1.44 -6.68 -2.85
CA TRP A 99 -1.25 -6.11 -4.18
C TRP A 99 -1.85 -7.02 -5.23
N ALA A 100 -2.84 -6.52 -5.97
CA ALA A 100 -3.38 -7.24 -7.11
C ALA A 100 -2.50 -7.01 -8.33
N ASP A 101 -1.92 -8.08 -8.87
CA ASP A 101 -1.25 -8.08 -10.15
C ASP A 101 -2.25 -8.32 -11.28
N ARG A 102 -2.54 -7.27 -12.05
CA ARG A 102 -3.50 -7.31 -13.15
C ARG A 102 -2.99 -8.13 -14.34
N ALA A 103 -1.67 -8.18 -14.56
CA ALA A 103 -1.07 -8.90 -15.67
C ALA A 103 -1.18 -10.41 -15.48
N SER A 104 -0.80 -10.91 -14.30
CA SER A 104 -0.82 -12.35 -14.00
C SER A 104 -2.08 -12.83 -13.28
N LYS A 105 -3.00 -11.93 -12.92
CA LYS A 105 -4.19 -12.23 -12.11
C LYS A 105 -3.81 -12.97 -10.82
N SER A 106 -2.88 -12.36 -10.08
CA SER A 106 -2.41 -12.91 -8.81
C SER A 106 -2.50 -11.88 -7.70
N LEU A 107 -2.62 -12.35 -6.47
CA LEU A 107 -2.56 -11.54 -5.27
C LEU A 107 -1.19 -11.73 -4.63
N TRP A 108 -0.55 -10.62 -4.30
CA TRP A 108 0.74 -10.60 -3.62
C TRP A 108 0.58 -9.98 -2.23
N LEU A 109 1.34 -10.48 -1.27
CA LEU A 109 1.38 -9.95 0.08
C LEU A 109 2.74 -10.18 0.73
N GLN A 110 3.09 -9.28 1.64
CA GLN A 110 4.30 -9.40 2.44
C GLN A 110 3.92 -9.69 3.90
N HIS A 111 4.62 -10.64 4.50
CA HIS A 111 4.60 -10.82 5.93
C HIS A 111 5.83 -10.09 6.51
N ILE A 112 5.63 -9.30 7.57
CA ILE A 112 6.67 -8.35 8.03
C ILE A 112 7.89 -9.04 8.66
N HIS A 113 7.76 -10.32 9.07
CA HIS A 113 8.77 -11.00 9.90
C HIS A 113 9.70 -11.96 9.18
N ASP A 114 9.40 -12.39 7.95
CA ASP A 114 10.12 -13.51 7.32
C ASP A 114 10.80 -13.17 5.99
N GLY A 115 10.68 -11.91 5.54
CA GLY A 115 11.40 -11.43 4.37
C GLY A 115 11.05 -12.16 3.07
N VAL A 116 9.85 -12.75 2.99
CA VAL A 116 9.33 -13.40 1.80
C VAL A 116 8.00 -12.79 1.38
N LEU A 117 7.79 -12.79 0.08
CA LEU A 117 6.51 -12.49 -0.54
C LEU A 117 5.71 -13.78 -0.69
N ARG A 118 4.41 -13.66 -0.55
CA ARG A 118 3.46 -14.74 -0.84
C ARG A 118 2.63 -14.33 -2.04
N ARG A 119 2.52 -15.24 -3.00
CA ARG A 119 1.73 -15.06 -4.21
C ARG A 119 0.60 -16.09 -4.23
N LEU A 120 -0.64 -15.64 -4.42
CA LEU A 120 -1.79 -16.49 -4.73
C LEU A 120 -2.11 -16.32 -6.22
N ASP A 121 -2.10 -17.42 -6.95
CA ASP A 121 -2.56 -17.50 -8.34
C ASP A 121 -3.52 -18.69 -8.53
N GLU A 122 -3.90 -18.97 -9.79
CA GLU A 122 -4.81 -20.08 -10.12
C GLU A 122 -4.32 -21.47 -9.67
N THR A 123 -3.02 -21.62 -9.43
CA THR A 123 -2.41 -22.88 -8.98
C THR A 123 -2.24 -22.97 -7.47
N GLY A 124 -2.47 -21.87 -6.74
CA GLY A 124 -2.46 -21.81 -5.28
C GLY A 124 -1.45 -20.82 -4.72
N TRP A 125 -0.98 -21.08 -3.50
CA TRP A 125 -0.06 -20.23 -2.76
C TRP A 125 1.40 -20.61 -3.01
N HIS A 126 2.22 -19.61 -3.29
CA HIS A 126 3.65 -19.74 -3.55
C HIS A 126 4.48 -18.83 -2.65
N LEU A 127 5.68 -19.28 -2.30
CA LEU A 127 6.70 -18.42 -1.68
C LEU A 127 7.59 -17.84 -2.75
N VAL A 128 7.81 -16.53 -2.66
CA VAL A 128 8.71 -15.79 -3.52
C VAL A 128 9.69 -15.04 -2.64
N ALA A 129 10.98 -15.27 -2.82
CA ALA A 129 12.00 -14.51 -2.11
C ALA A 129 11.92 -13.04 -2.49
N LEU A 130 12.13 -12.14 -1.52
CA LEU A 130 12.42 -10.74 -1.83
C LEU A 130 13.73 -10.68 -2.64
N PRO A 131 13.86 -9.75 -3.61
CA PRO A 131 15.13 -9.57 -4.32
C PRO A 131 16.23 -9.17 -3.33
N ALA A 132 17.48 -9.49 -3.61
CA ALA A 132 18.59 -8.92 -2.85
C ALA A 132 18.89 -7.50 -3.36
N PRO A 133 19.06 -6.50 -2.47
CA PRO A 133 19.48 -5.18 -2.90
C PRO A 133 20.93 -5.20 -3.41
N PRO A 134 21.25 -4.48 -4.50
CA PRO A 134 22.59 -4.47 -5.10
C PRO A 134 23.56 -3.54 -4.33
N ASN A 135 23.42 -3.48 -3.01
CA ASN A 135 24.31 -2.72 -2.14
C ASN A 135 25.52 -3.57 -1.72
N ALA A 136 26.53 -2.94 -1.11
CA ALA A 136 27.76 -3.62 -0.69
C ALA A 136 27.53 -4.77 0.32
N TYR A 137 26.38 -4.79 0.97
CA TYR A 137 26.02 -5.74 2.01
C TYR A 137 25.19 -6.92 1.48
N GLY A 138 24.51 -6.76 0.34
CA GLY A 138 23.62 -7.77 -0.24
C GLY A 138 22.38 -8.07 0.59
N TYR A 139 22.03 -7.23 1.57
CA TYR A 139 20.87 -7.40 2.45
C TYR A 139 20.13 -6.09 2.72
N TYR A 140 18.87 -6.22 3.14
CA TYR A 140 18.03 -5.10 3.57
C TYR A 140 18.44 -4.61 4.95
N THR A 141 18.68 -3.31 5.08
CA THR A 141 18.89 -2.68 6.38
C THR A 141 17.58 -2.65 7.16
N ARG A 142 17.66 -2.42 8.47
CA ARG A 142 16.47 -2.17 9.30
C ARG A 142 15.66 -0.97 8.76
N GLY A 143 16.33 0.05 8.23
CA GLY A 143 15.68 1.22 7.64
C GLY A 143 14.81 0.85 6.43
N ASP A 144 15.32 -0.05 5.57
CA ASP A 144 14.58 -0.53 4.40
C ASP A 144 13.33 -1.30 4.80
N MET A 145 13.46 -2.21 5.77
CA MET A 145 12.31 -2.97 6.27
C MET A 145 11.27 -2.08 6.94
N VAL A 146 11.70 -0.98 7.58
CA VAL A 146 10.81 0.01 8.22
C VAL A 146 10.14 0.91 7.19
N ALA A 147 10.85 1.31 6.13
CA ALA A 147 10.26 2.05 5.01
C ALA A 147 9.21 1.20 4.28
N GLY A 148 9.40 -0.13 4.30
CA GLY A 148 8.50 -1.09 3.68
C GLY A 148 8.72 -1.18 2.18
N PHE A 149 7.82 -1.91 1.53
CA PHE A 149 7.85 -2.14 0.11
C PHE A 149 6.53 -1.68 -0.50
N HIS A 150 6.61 -1.21 -1.73
CA HIS A 150 5.45 -0.87 -2.53
C HIS A 150 5.47 -1.69 -3.80
N VAL A 151 4.29 -2.10 -4.26
CA VAL A 151 4.16 -2.81 -5.53
C VAL A 151 3.20 -2.06 -6.42
N THR A 152 3.59 -1.90 -7.68
CA THR A 152 2.70 -1.49 -8.75
C THR A 152 2.61 -2.61 -9.77
N SER A 153 1.47 -2.71 -10.44
CA SER A 153 1.25 -3.64 -11.55
C SER A 153 0.74 -2.84 -12.74
N ASP A 154 1.23 -3.17 -13.92
CA ASP A 154 0.72 -2.66 -15.19
C ASP A 154 0.46 -3.82 -16.16
N ALA A 155 0.29 -3.53 -17.46
CA ALA A 155 0.08 -4.57 -18.46
C ALA A 155 1.36 -5.38 -18.78
N THR A 156 2.54 -4.89 -18.41
CA THR A 156 3.84 -5.48 -18.70
C THR A 156 4.36 -6.34 -17.54
N GLY A 157 3.95 -6.05 -16.32
CA GLY A 157 4.22 -6.91 -15.18
C GLY A 157 4.06 -6.23 -13.83
N LEU A 158 4.65 -6.90 -12.83
CA LEU A 158 4.69 -6.46 -11.44
C LEU A 158 6.03 -5.79 -11.14
N HIS A 159 6.00 -4.64 -10.48
CA HIS A 159 7.19 -3.91 -10.07
C HIS A 159 7.19 -3.71 -8.57
N LEU A 160 8.26 -4.14 -7.92
CA LEU A 160 8.52 -3.95 -6.50
C LEU A 160 9.44 -2.74 -6.32
N VAL A 161 9.04 -1.80 -5.48
CA VAL A 161 9.83 -0.64 -5.07
C VAL A 161 10.17 -0.81 -3.59
N GLY A 162 11.45 -0.71 -3.25
CA GLY A 162 11.92 -0.82 -1.87
C GLY A 162 13.44 -0.68 -1.80
N ALA A 163 13.96 -0.33 -0.63
CA ALA A 163 15.39 -0.14 -0.40
C ALA A 163 16.07 0.72 -1.48
N ASP A 164 15.41 1.80 -1.91
CA ASP A 164 15.85 2.75 -2.95
C ASP A 164 15.92 2.22 -4.39
N HIS A 165 15.40 1.03 -4.67
CA HIS A 165 15.51 0.36 -5.98
C HIS A 165 14.13 -0.08 -6.49
N VAL A 166 14.11 -0.44 -7.78
CA VAL A 166 12.95 -1.07 -8.42
C VAL A 166 13.36 -2.39 -9.03
N TRP A 167 12.53 -3.41 -8.84
CA TRP A 167 12.66 -4.71 -9.50
C TRP A 167 11.40 -5.02 -10.27
N THR A 168 11.56 -5.61 -11.44
CA THR A 168 10.46 -6.14 -12.24
C THR A 168 10.40 -7.65 -12.07
N TRP A 169 9.21 -8.17 -11.80
CA TRP A 169 8.97 -9.59 -11.77
C TRP A 169 9.04 -10.16 -13.18
N SER A 170 9.93 -11.12 -13.39
CA SER A 170 10.04 -11.90 -14.62
C SER A 170 9.64 -13.33 -14.31
N PRO A 171 8.43 -13.76 -14.71
CA PRO A 171 8.00 -15.14 -14.56
C PRO A 171 9.02 -16.14 -15.16
N PRO A 172 9.10 -17.37 -14.62
CA PRO A 172 8.25 -17.88 -13.55
C PRO A 172 8.62 -17.35 -12.16
N ASP A 173 9.91 -17.16 -11.84
CA ASP A 173 10.35 -17.03 -10.44
C ASP A 173 11.56 -16.11 -10.19
N ARG A 174 11.73 -15.00 -10.94
CA ARG A 174 12.87 -14.10 -10.66
C ARG A 174 12.53 -12.62 -10.71
N TRP A 175 13.17 -11.89 -9.81
CA TRP A 175 13.25 -10.44 -9.85
C TRP A 175 14.40 -10.00 -10.75
N ILE A 176 14.13 -9.05 -11.65
CA ILE A 176 15.14 -8.38 -12.46
C ILE A 176 15.28 -6.96 -11.92
N LEU A 177 16.50 -6.61 -11.48
CA LEU A 177 16.79 -5.24 -11.09
C LEU A 177 16.59 -4.31 -12.28
N ASP A 178 15.78 -3.27 -12.09
CA ASP A 178 15.54 -2.27 -13.10
C ASP A 178 16.61 -1.17 -13.05
N THR A 179 16.88 -0.58 -14.20
CA THR A 179 17.79 0.55 -14.31
C THR A 179 17.20 1.78 -13.62
N SER A 180 18.04 2.55 -12.92
CA SER A 180 17.63 3.81 -12.31
C SER A 180 18.08 5.00 -13.16
N PRO A 181 17.33 6.13 -13.15
CA PRO A 181 17.81 7.37 -13.76
C PRO A 181 19.07 7.88 -13.05
N SER A 182 19.87 8.71 -13.73
CA SER A 182 20.96 9.42 -13.09
C SER A 182 20.40 10.41 -12.06
N ALA A 183 20.92 10.37 -10.84
CA ALA A 183 20.49 11.20 -9.74
C ALA A 183 21.69 11.53 -8.82
N PRO A 184 21.59 12.57 -7.98
CA PRO A 184 22.60 12.88 -6.98
C PRO A 184 22.91 11.67 -6.07
N GLU A 185 24.10 11.66 -5.46
CA GLU A 185 24.50 10.62 -4.51
C GLU A 185 23.45 10.45 -3.39
N TYR A 186 23.22 9.21 -2.96
CA TYR A 186 22.21 8.81 -1.95
C TYR A 186 20.74 8.96 -2.36
N SER A 187 20.45 9.35 -3.60
CA SER A 187 19.10 9.32 -4.14
C SER A 187 18.57 7.90 -4.26
N GLY A 188 17.25 7.74 -4.17
CA GLY A 188 16.61 6.43 -4.17
C GLY A 188 15.21 6.43 -4.78
N SER A 189 14.86 5.34 -5.44
CA SER A 189 13.51 5.15 -5.99
C SER A 189 12.50 4.97 -4.86
N VAL A 190 11.43 5.77 -4.88
CA VAL A 190 10.32 5.67 -3.91
C VAL A 190 8.97 5.39 -4.56
N GLY A 191 8.90 5.41 -5.89
CA GLY A 191 7.68 5.06 -6.62
C GLY A 191 7.92 4.82 -8.10
N VAL A 192 7.13 3.94 -8.68
CA VAL A 192 7.06 3.69 -10.14
C VAL A 192 5.61 3.53 -10.54
N ALA A 193 5.25 4.04 -11.71
CA ALA A 193 3.94 3.86 -12.31
C ALA A 193 4.02 4.06 -13.83
N PHE A 194 3.01 3.59 -14.56
CA PHE A 194 3.04 3.54 -16.02
C PHE A 194 1.84 4.26 -16.63
N SER A 195 2.09 5.06 -17.65
CA SER A 195 1.05 5.69 -18.46
C SER A 195 1.40 5.59 -19.92
N ARG A 196 0.46 5.08 -20.74
CA ARG A 196 0.62 4.95 -22.20
C ARG A 196 1.91 4.22 -22.62
N GLY A 197 2.28 3.17 -21.88
CA GLY A 197 3.48 2.38 -22.13
C GLY A 197 4.80 3.09 -21.76
N ARG A 198 4.73 4.24 -21.10
CA ARG A 198 5.89 4.95 -20.55
C ARG A 198 5.89 4.85 -19.05
N GLU A 199 7.08 4.80 -18.50
CA GLU A 199 7.31 4.65 -17.08
C GLU A 199 7.64 6.01 -16.46
N ALA A 200 6.96 6.36 -15.37
CA ALA A 200 7.33 7.44 -14.48
C ALA A 200 8.00 6.86 -13.23
N ARG A 201 9.14 7.42 -12.85
CA ARG A 201 9.86 7.08 -11.62
C ARG A 201 9.94 8.29 -10.71
N ILE A 202 9.54 8.13 -9.44
CA ILE A 202 9.74 9.14 -8.40
C ILE A 202 10.98 8.76 -7.61
N MET A 203 11.91 9.70 -7.52
CA MET A 203 13.16 9.59 -6.77
C MET A 203 13.12 10.55 -5.58
N ARG A 204 13.53 10.05 -4.41
CA ARG A 204 14.04 10.89 -3.32
C ARG A 204 15.43 11.38 -3.74
N LEU A 205 15.67 12.69 -3.65
CA LEU A 205 16.96 13.27 -4.01
C LEU A 205 17.85 13.42 -2.77
N GLY A 206 19.06 12.87 -2.85
CA GLY A 206 20.06 13.01 -1.80
C GLY A 206 19.77 12.21 -0.52
N SER A 207 20.60 12.48 0.49
CA SER A 207 20.53 11.84 1.80
C SER A 207 19.54 12.59 2.69
N CYS A 208 18.46 11.91 3.06
CA CYS A 208 17.47 12.42 4.02
C CYS A 208 17.46 11.69 5.37
N PHE A 209 18.58 11.04 5.75
CA PHE A 209 18.55 10.17 6.93
C PHE A 209 18.29 10.95 8.24
N GLY A 210 17.15 10.64 8.88
CA GLY A 210 17.01 10.71 10.34
C GLY A 210 16.60 12.04 10.98
N GLY A 211 16.00 12.98 10.24
CA GLY A 211 15.53 14.25 10.82
C GLY A 211 14.19 14.74 10.27
N PRO A 212 13.60 15.78 10.87
CA PRO A 212 12.37 16.44 10.39
C PRO A 212 12.59 17.24 9.10
N LEU A 213 13.74 17.06 8.42
CA LEU A 213 14.08 17.83 7.24
C LEU A 213 13.25 17.33 6.06
N PRO A 214 12.62 18.25 5.30
CA PRO A 214 11.94 17.88 4.08
C PRO A 214 12.95 17.25 3.11
N CYS A 215 12.57 16.13 2.51
CA CYS A 215 13.28 15.61 1.34
C CYS A 215 12.82 16.36 0.10
N ASP A 216 13.75 16.59 -0.82
CA ASP A 216 13.40 16.92 -2.18
C ASP A 216 13.07 15.64 -2.95
N TYR A 217 12.04 15.74 -3.80
CA TYR A 217 11.66 14.67 -4.70
C TYR A 217 11.68 15.18 -6.13
N ALA A 218 12.06 14.31 -7.05
CA ALA A 218 11.91 14.54 -8.47
C ALA A 218 11.27 13.33 -9.14
N PHE A 219 10.69 13.58 -10.31
CA PHE A 219 10.23 12.51 -11.17
C PHE A 219 10.94 12.53 -12.52
N TYR A 220 11.04 11.35 -13.11
CA TYR A 220 11.69 11.07 -14.37
C TYR A 220 10.74 10.26 -15.24
N TRP A 221 10.77 10.52 -16.55
CA TRP A 221 10.11 9.66 -17.52
C TRP A 221 11.13 8.80 -18.25
N ARG A 222 10.80 7.53 -18.44
CA ARG A 222 11.55 6.64 -19.32
C ARG A 222 10.93 6.61 -20.71
N ASN A 223 11.77 6.75 -21.73
CA ASN A 223 11.41 6.57 -23.13
C ASN A 223 12.37 5.53 -23.76
N GLY A 224 11.93 4.28 -23.82
CA GLY A 224 12.80 3.18 -24.19
C GLY A 224 13.87 2.91 -23.13
N GLN A 225 15.15 3.11 -23.49
CA GLN A 225 16.27 2.95 -22.55
C GLN A 225 16.73 4.28 -21.93
N ASP A 226 16.21 5.40 -22.43
CA ASP A 226 16.64 6.74 -22.02
C ASP A 226 15.73 7.31 -20.94
N TRP A 227 16.35 8.03 -20.00
CA TRP A 227 15.65 8.79 -18.96
C TRP A 227 15.62 10.27 -19.32
N SER A 228 14.49 10.93 -19.07
CA SER A 228 14.40 12.39 -19.17
C SER A 228 15.23 13.07 -18.08
N GLU A 229 15.48 14.38 -18.24
CA GLU A 229 15.94 15.23 -17.14
C GLU A 229 14.96 15.19 -15.94
N PRO A 230 15.47 15.33 -14.69
CA PRO A 230 14.64 15.38 -13.50
C PRO A 230 13.72 16.59 -13.51
N ARG A 231 12.51 16.39 -13.00
CA ARG A 231 11.56 17.48 -12.74
C ARG A 231 11.20 17.49 -11.27
N THR A 232 11.17 18.68 -10.67
CA THR A 232 10.79 18.85 -9.28
C THR A 232 9.37 18.33 -9.05
N LEU A 233 9.21 17.57 -7.98
CA LEU A 233 7.92 17.10 -7.53
C LEU A 233 7.48 17.94 -6.33
N PRO A 234 6.39 18.74 -6.44
CA PRO A 234 5.96 19.63 -5.38
C PRO A 234 5.20 18.85 -4.30
N MET A 235 5.86 17.96 -3.56
CA MET A 235 5.25 17.24 -2.44
C MET A 235 6.26 16.87 -1.37
N THR A 236 5.80 16.62 -0.14
CA THR A 236 6.72 16.39 0.98
C THR A 236 7.11 14.95 1.22
N ARG A 237 6.27 13.99 0.85
CA ARG A 237 6.57 12.55 0.96
C ARG A 237 5.54 11.73 0.17
N PRO A 238 5.89 11.23 -1.02
CA PRO A 238 5.00 10.35 -1.78
C PRO A 238 4.63 9.12 -0.94
N SER A 239 3.34 8.80 -0.88
CA SER A 239 2.81 7.63 -0.15
C SER A 239 2.13 6.62 -1.07
N GLN A 240 1.55 7.08 -2.18
CA GLN A 240 0.97 6.21 -3.21
C GLN A 240 1.28 6.79 -4.59
N ILE A 241 1.55 5.91 -5.55
CA ILE A 241 1.72 6.25 -6.96
C ILE A 241 0.93 5.25 -7.81
N LEU A 242 0.29 5.73 -8.86
CA LEU A 242 -0.50 4.89 -9.78
C LEU A 242 -0.52 5.50 -11.17
N GLY A 243 -0.66 4.64 -12.16
CA GLY A 243 -0.71 5.03 -13.57
C GLY A 243 -2.06 4.74 -14.19
N THR A 244 -2.56 5.67 -15.00
CA THR A 244 -3.74 5.49 -15.85
C THR A 244 -3.37 5.74 -17.32
N ALA A 245 -4.33 5.55 -18.22
CA ALA A 245 -4.17 5.97 -19.61
C ALA A 245 -4.06 7.50 -19.78
N ASP A 246 -4.44 8.30 -18.78
CA ASP A 246 -4.47 9.76 -18.84
C ASP A 246 -3.25 10.41 -18.18
N GLY A 247 -2.55 9.69 -17.30
CA GLY A 247 -1.32 10.17 -16.68
C GLY A 247 -0.88 9.29 -15.51
N VAL A 248 0.19 9.71 -14.84
CA VAL A 248 0.61 9.15 -13.55
C VAL A 248 0.19 10.09 -12.44
N PHE A 249 -0.25 9.54 -11.31
CA PHE A 249 -0.71 10.30 -10.15
C PHE A 249 0.04 9.86 -8.92
N ALA A 250 0.39 10.82 -8.08
CA ALA A 250 1.06 10.59 -6.82
C ALA A 250 0.35 11.35 -5.70
N ARG A 251 0.09 10.65 -4.61
CA ARG A 251 -0.49 11.18 -3.38
C ARG A 251 0.60 11.23 -2.32
N ASP A 252 0.67 12.31 -1.55
CA ASP A 252 1.54 12.42 -0.39
C ASP A 252 0.86 12.06 0.94
N ASP A 253 1.64 12.01 2.02
CA ASP A 253 1.16 11.69 3.37
C ASP A 253 0.20 12.73 3.97
N LYS A 254 0.14 13.95 3.42
CA LYS A 254 -0.77 15.02 3.81
C LYS A 254 -2.08 15.02 3.01
N GLY A 255 -2.16 14.18 1.98
CA GLY A 255 -3.31 14.05 1.10
C GLY A 255 -3.33 15.05 -0.05
N GLU A 256 -2.20 15.67 -0.38
CA GLU A 256 -2.04 16.37 -1.65
C GLU A 256 -1.92 15.36 -2.78
N LEU A 257 -2.58 15.64 -3.90
CA LEU A 257 -2.62 14.78 -5.06
C LEU A 257 -2.06 15.54 -6.26
N VAL A 258 -1.06 14.95 -6.90
CA VAL A 258 -0.32 15.55 -8.01
C VAL A 258 -0.44 14.64 -9.22
N ARG A 259 -0.67 15.26 -10.39
CA ARG A 259 -0.56 14.60 -11.68
C ARG A 259 0.83 14.85 -12.26
N LEU A 260 1.49 13.79 -12.70
CA LEU A 260 2.74 13.85 -13.43
C LEU A 260 2.42 13.87 -14.92
N ASP A 261 2.76 14.97 -15.58
CA ASP A 261 2.72 15.12 -17.02
C ASP A 261 4.15 15.04 -17.60
N ASP A 262 4.24 15.07 -18.93
CA ASP A 262 5.52 14.97 -19.63
C ASP A 262 6.50 16.10 -19.29
N GLU A 263 6.00 17.27 -18.93
CA GLU A 263 6.82 18.47 -18.73
C GLU A 263 6.83 18.96 -17.29
N SER A 264 5.83 18.60 -16.47
CA SER A 264 5.67 19.16 -15.14
C SER A 264 4.85 18.25 -14.22
N ALA A 265 4.88 18.56 -12.93
CA ALA A 265 3.98 18.00 -11.94
C ALA A 265 2.95 19.07 -11.54
N VAL A 266 1.68 18.74 -11.66
CA VAL A 266 0.56 19.66 -11.43
C VAL A 266 -0.24 19.19 -10.23
N VAL A 267 -0.32 20.04 -9.19
CA VAL A 267 -1.21 19.79 -8.04
C VAL A 267 -2.65 19.85 -8.53
N LEU A 268 -3.43 18.81 -8.21
CA LEU A 268 -4.82 18.73 -8.61
C LEU A 268 -5.72 19.45 -7.59
N GLU A 269 -6.67 20.23 -8.11
CA GLU A 269 -7.80 20.67 -7.32
C GLU A 269 -8.63 19.45 -6.93
N THR A 270 -8.85 19.28 -5.63
CA THR A 270 -9.51 18.10 -5.06
C THR A 270 -10.68 18.52 -4.16
N PRO A 271 -11.74 17.69 -4.04
CA PRO A 271 -12.87 17.98 -3.15
C PRO A 271 -12.50 18.13 -1.66
N GLY A 272 -11.34 17.64 -1.26
CA GLY A 272 -10.81 17.68 0.09
C GLY A 272 -9.43 17.01 0.13
N LYS A 273 -8.88 16.78 1.33
CA LYS A 273 -7.63 16.03 1.48
C LYS A 273 -7.82 14.60 0.99
N CYS A 274 -6.94 14.12 0.11
CA CYS A 274 -6.98 12.76 -0.40
C CYS A 274 -6.48 11.77 0.65
N GLU A 275 -7.24 10.70 0.89
CA GLU A 275 -6.89 9.70 1.92
C GLU A 275 -6.32 8.43 1.30
N ALA A 276 -6.89 8.02 0.16
CA ALA A 276 -6.47 6.85 -0.58
C ALA A 276 -6.81 7.01 -2.05
N VAL A 277 -5.98 6.40 -2.89
CA VAL A 277 -6.17 6.31 -4.33
C VAL A 277 -6.15 4.86 -4.80
N ALA A 278 -6.90 4.58 -5.86
CA ALA A 278 -6.99 3.27 -6.50
C ALA A 278 -7.29 3.41 -7.99
N LEU A 279 -7.16 2.30 -8.72
CA LEU A 279 -7.59 2.21 -10.12
C LEU A 279 -8.94 1.53 -10.21
N THR A 280 -9.85 2.09 -11.00
CA THR A 280 -11.05 1.38 -11.41
C THR A 280 -10.71 0.22 -12.36
N SER A 281 -11.68 -0.64 -12.60
CA SER A 281 -11.62 -1.76 -13.54
C SER A 281 -11.57 -1.27 -14.99
N SER A 282 -12.02 -0.05 -15.24
CA SER A 282 -11.83 0.68 -16.50
C SER A 282 -10.50 1.43 -16.59
N GLY A 283 -9.64 1.34 -15.57
CA GLY A 283 -8.31 1.97 -15.55
C GLY A 283 -8.33 3.48 -15.26
N LYS A 284 -9.43 4.02 -14.73
CA LYS A 284 -9.53 5.41 -14.29
C LYS A 284 -8.98 5.57 -12.87
N LEU A 285 -8.53 6.78 -12.54
CA LEU A 285 -8.18 7.13 -11.18
C LEU A 285 -9.46 7.28 -10.34
N MET A 286 -9.47 6.59 -9.20
CA MET A 286 -10.46 6.73 -8.14
C MET A 286 -9.76 7.19 -6.87
N ALA A 287 -10.38 8.09 -6.12
CA ALA A 287 -9.83 8.65 -4.89
C ALA A 287 -10.91 8.81 -3.83
N SER A 288 -10.55 8.59 -2.57
CA SER A 288 -11.35 8.99 -1.43
C SER A 288 -10.82 10.29 -0.84
N PHE A 289 -11.74 11.14 -0.39
CA PHE A 289 -11.44 12.45 0.19
C PHE A 289 -12.13 12.59 1.54
N VAL A 290 -11.38 13.11 2.53
CA VAL A 290 -11.83 13.25 3.93
C VAL A 290 -13.21 13.91 3.99
N GLY A 291 -14.20 13.17 4.49
CA GLY A 291 -15.58 13.63 4.67
C GLY A 291 -16.36 13.94 3.38
N ALA A 292 -15.72 13.94 2.21
CA ALA A 292 -16.36 14.21 0.94
C ALA A 292 -16.84 12.92 0.27
N GLY A 293 -16.17 11.78 0.46
CA GLY A 293 -16.54 10.48 -0.12
C GLY A 293 -15.58 10.01 -1.22
N VAL A 294 -16.06 9.15 -2.11
CA VAL A 294 -15.25 8.55 -3.19
C VAL A 294 -15.65 9.14 -4.53
N PHE A 295 -14.64 9.49 -5.33
CA PHE A 295 -14.78 10.13 -6.62
C PHE A 295 -13.91 9.43 -7.67
N THR A 296 -14.34 9.53 -8.92
CA THR A 296 -13.55 9.12 -10.09
C THR A 296 -13.14 10.36 -10.87
N LEU A 297 -11.88 10.42 -11.30
CA LEU A 297 -11.41 11.49 -12.18
C LEU A 297 -11.87 11.23 -13.62
N THR A 298 -12.47 12.25 -14.23
CA THR A 298 -12.95 12.24 -15.62
C THR A 298 -12.38 13.43 -16.40
N SER A 299 -12.69 13.53 -17.70
CA SER A 299 -12.31 14.70 -18.51
C SER A 299 -12.89 16.01 -17.98
N ASP A 300 -14.05 15.95 -17.32
CA ASP A 300 -14.76 17.11 -16.80
C ASP A 300 -14.42 17.38 -15.32
N GLY A 301 -13.41 16.68 -14.78
CA GLY A 301 -12.98 16.76 -13.38
C GLY A 301 -13.51 15.62 -12.52
N TRP A 302 -13.57 15.86 -11.21
CA TRP A 302 -13.97 14.87 -10.21
C TRP A 302 -15.48 14.62 -10.23
N THR A 303 -15.87 13.37 -10.45
CA THR A 303 -17.27 12.93 -10.37
C THR A 303 -17.45 12.06 -9.13
N LYS A 304 -18.36 12.47 -8.24
CA LYS A 304 -18.69 11.71 -7.03
C LYS A 304 -19.38 10.42 -7.38
N ILE A 305 -18.95 9.31 -6.78
CA ILE A 305 -19.58 7.99 -6.95
C ILE A 305 -20.18 7.45 -5.66
N LEU A 306 -19.62 7.82 -4.49
CA LEU A 306 -20.10 7.40 -3.18
C LEU A 306 -19.93 8.53 -2.17
N ASP A 307 -20.87 8.65 -1.23
CA ASP A 307 -20.69 9.49 -0.04
C ASP A 307 -19.64 8.90 0.91
N SER A 308 -19.20 9.69 1.89
CA SER A 308 -18.31 9.18 2.94
C SER A 308 -19.01 8.06 3.74
N PRO A 309 -18.37 6.92 4.00
CA PRO A 309 -18.95 5.85 4.81
C PRO A 309 -18.96 6.16 6.32
N TYR A 310 -18.26 7.22 6.74
CA TYR A 310 -18.16 7.71 8.12
C TYR A 310 -18.58 9.18 8.22
N GLY A 311 -18.90 9.63 9.43
CA GLY A 311 -19.39 10.98 9.71
C GLY A 311 -18.29 12.05 9.82
N PRO A 312 -18.64 13.35 9.79
CA PRO A 312 -17.66 14.44 9.82
C PRO A 312 -16.90 14.57 11.15
N SER A 313 -17.34 13.88 12.20
CA SER A 313 -16.65 13.83 13.50
C SER A 313 -15.59 12.73 13.57
N GLU A 314 -15.40 11.97 12.50
CA GLU A 314 -14.38 10.94 12.42
C GLU A 314 -13.00 11.57 12.58
N GLY A 315 -12.20 11.01 13.48
CA GLY A 315 -10.82 11.45 13.67
C GLY A 315 -9.90 11.07 12.52
N GLU A 316 -8.62 11.43 12.65
CA GLU A 316 -7.59 11.03 11.70
C GLU A 316 -7.50 9.50 11.61
N HIS A 317 -7.27 8.97 10.42
CA HIS A 317 -7.12 7.55 10.16
C HIS A 317 -6.28 7.33 8.90
N ARG A 318 -5.78 6.11 8.71
CA ARG A 318 -5.31 5.67 7.40
C ARG A 318 -6.47 5.10 6.62
N ALA A 319 -6.47 5.31 5.31
CA ALA A 319 -7.50 4.78 4.42
C ALA A 319 -6.87 3.85 3.38
N TYR A 320 -7.65 2.84 2.99
CA TYR A 320 -7.30 1.89 1.94
C TYR A 320 -8.50 1.76 1.02
N LEU A 321 -8.25 1.75 -0.29
CA LEU A 321 -9.29 1.81 -1.32
C LEU A 321 -8.97 0.80 -2.42
N ALA A 322 -9.98 0.04 -2.84
CA ALA A 322 -9.90 -0.85 -4.00
C ALA A 322 -11.24 -0.87 -4.74
N GLU A 323 -11.21 -1.19 -6.04
CA GLU A 323 -12.42 -1.36 -6.84
C GLU A 323 -12.27 -2.58 -7.76
N LYS A 324 -13.41 -3.27 -7.96
CA LYS A 324 -13.57 -4.31 -8.96
C LYS A 324 -14.99 -4.29 -9.52
N ASP A 325 -15.11 -4.11 -10.83
CA ASP A 325 -16.35 -4.20 -11.60
C ASP A 325 -17.54 -3.40 -10.99
N GLY A 326 -17.24 -2.20 -10.48
CA GLY A 326 -18.20 -1.30 -9.82
C GLY A 326 -18.36 -1.51 -8.32
N THR A 327 -17.83 -2.60 -7.76
CA THR A 327 -17.79 -2.83 -6.32
C THR A 327 -16.58 -2.11 -5.71
N VAL A 328 -16.82 -1.27 -4.71
CA VAL A 328 -15.77 -0.49 -4.03
C VAL A 328 -15.55 -1.04 -2.63
N ALA A 329 -14.31 -1.33 -2.27
CA ALA A 329 -13.92 -1.65 -0.91
C ALA A 329 -13.17 -0.47 -0.29
N TYR A 330 -13.51 -0.14 0.94
CA TYR A 330 -12.88 0.93 1.70
C TYR A 330 -12.59 0.44 3.12
N ALA A 331 -11.36 0.62 3.60
CA ALA A 331 -10.99 0.31 4.96
C ALA A 331 -10.33 1.51 5.63
N THR A 332 -10.60 1.69 6.92
CA THR A 332 -10.00 2.72 7.77
C THR A 332 -9.26 2.06 8.92
N ASP A 333 -8.09 2.60 9.28
CA ASP A 333 -7.29 2.15 10.41
C ASP A 333 -7.06 3.31 11.39
N GLY A 334 -7.77 3.26 12.51
CA GLY A 334 -7.68 4.18 13.64
C GLY A 334 -6.57 3.74 14.59
N LYS A 335 -5.33 4.15 14.30
CA LYS A 335 -4.18 3.88 15.18
C LYS A 335 -4.34 4.46 16.59
N LEU A 336 -3.54 3.99 17.55
CA LEU A 336 -3.49 4.52 18.94
C LEU A 336 -3.26 6.06 19.03
N GLU A 337 -2.60 6.65 18.04
CA GLU A 337 -2.36 8.11 17.95
C GLU A 337 -3.48 8.85 17.21
N ASN A 338 -4.33 8.09 16.53
CA ASN A 338 -5.39 8.52 15.65
C ASN A 338 -6.73 8.43 16.39
N SER A 339 -7.62 9.38 16.14
CA SER A 339 -8.96 9.41 16.78
C SER A 339 -10.05 8.75 15.92
N GLY A 340 -9.70 8.29 14.72
CA GLY A 340 -10.61 7.58 13.82
C GLY A 340 -10.89 6.14 14.24
N THR A 341 -11.88 5.53 13.60
CA THR A 341 -12.31 4.16 13.82
C THR A 341 -11.59 3.19 12.88
N THR A 342 -11.48 1.94 13.31
CA THR A 342 -11.06 0.84 12.45
C THR A 342 -12.31 0.16 11.89
N ALA A 343 -12.53 0.26 10.59
CA ALA A 343 -13.72 -0.30 9.94
C ALA A 343 -13.51 -0.63 8.47
N LEU A 344 -14.29 -1.60 7.98
CA LEU A 344 -14.29 -2.08 6.60
C LEU A 344 -15.69 -1.91 6.01
N TRP A 345 -15.78 -1.36 4.80
CA TRP A 345 -17.01 -1.22 4.04
C TRP A 345 -16.84 -1.75 2.63
N VAL A 346 -17.92 -2.30 2.10
CA VAL A 346 -18.07 -2.67 0.70
C VAL A 346 -19.28 -1.94 0.15
N ALA A 347 -19.12 -1.25 -0.97
CA ALA A 347 -20.21 -0.63 -1.70
C ALA A 347 -20.53 -1.38 -2.98
N GLU A 348 -21.82 -1.74 -3.11
CA GLU A 348 -22.41 -2.31 -4.31
C GLU A 348 -23.63 -1.47 -4.69
N GLY A 349 -23.80 -1.16 -5.98
CA GLY A 349 -24.93 -0.35 -6.45
C GLY A 349 -25.00 1.05 -5.81
N GLY A 350 -23.85 1.64 -5.46
CA GLY A 350 -23.77 2.99 -4.90
C GLY A 350 -24.08 3.09 -3.40
N ARG A 351 -24.10 1.97 -2.65
CA ARG A 351 -24.44 1.96 -1.22
C ARG A 351 -23.43 1.20 -0.39
N TRP A 352 -22.93 1.85 0.67
CA TRP A 352 -22.05 1.22 1.63
C TRP A 352 -22.76 0.20 2.51
N THR A 353 -22.13 -0.95 2.66
CA THR A 353 -22.41 -1.94 3.71
C THR A 353 -21.17 -2.10 4.56
N ARG A 354 -21.29 -1.85 5.86
CA ARG A 354 -20.19 -2.10 6.82
C ARG A 354 -20.05 -3.61 7.04
N ILE A 355 -18.83 -4.11 6.98
CA ILE A 355 -18.48 -5.49 7.28
C ILE A 355 -18.11 -5.59 8.76
N ASP A 356 -18.87 -6.37 9.53
CA ASP A 356 -18.56 -6.63 10.93
C ASP A 356 -17.49 -7.73 11.03
N VAL A 357 -16.24 -7.31 10.99
CA VAL A 357 -15.07 -8.20 11.06
C VAL A 357 -14.95 -8.85 12.44
N GLU A 358 -15.22 -8.10 13.51
CA GLU A 358 -15.07 -8.58 14.90
C GLU A 358 -16.12 -9.62 15.27
N HIS A 359 -17.34 -9.48 14.74
CA HIS A 359 -18.45 -10.40 15.00
C HIS A 359 -18.83 -11.27 13.81
N ALA A 360 -17.91 -11.48 12.87
CA ALA A 360 -18.12 -12.30 11.67
C ALA A 360 -18.68 -13.71 11.96
N ALA A 361 -18.55 -14.21 13.20
CA ALA A 361 -19.12 -15.45 13.71
C ALA A 361 -20.66 -15.50 13.79
N LYS A 362 -21.34 -14.34 13.83
CA LYS A 362 -22.75 -14.25 14.28
C LYS A 362 -23.78 -14.23 13.15
N ASN A 363 -23.35 -14.24 11.88
CA ASN A 363 -24.22 -14.11 10.71
C ASN A 363 -24.34 -15.40 9.90
#